data_AF-A0ABC8Y623-F1
#
_entry.id   AF-A0ABC8Y623-F1
#
_cell.length_a   1.000
_cell.length_b   1.000
_cell.length_c   1.000
_cell.angle_alpha   90.00
_cell.angle_beta   90.00
_cell.angle_gamma   90.00
#
_symmetry.space_group_name_H-M   'P 1'
#
loop_
_entity.id
_entity.type
_entity.pdbx_description
1 polymer ?
#
loop_
_entity_poly.entity_id
_entity_poly.type
_entity_poly.pdbx_seq_one_letter_code
_entity_poly.pdbx_strand_id
1 'polypeptide(L)'
;MAATAVTLPSSGVPFPTSTSAARRCLLLPSPLPRRALRVVASAAAEAPPKPTPPPTSPSGIVLVDPAEAQRVHRLKAVYDQKVVPLITEEFGYTNVHQVPKLEKIVVNCGLGAEAGNNKGLEAAMKDLANITGQWPVKTKAKKSVASFKIREGNTIGIAVTLRGRIMYNFLDRLINLGLPRTMDFLGVNPNSFDGHGNYSLGLRDQGVFPEIPYEVGGKKNGMDVCIVTSAKTDNEALRLLTLLGMPFSENIKSDVVIRKKRLKRHHFLSKGKGKGGRK
;
A
#
# COMPACT_ATOMS: atom_id res chain seq x y z
N MET A 1 -24.80 9.75 62.05
CA MET A 1 -24.89 8.59 62.96
C MET A 1 -24.38 7.36 62.22
N ALA A 2 -23.38 6.67 62.80
CA ALA A 2 -22.82 5.33 62.49
C ALA A 2 -22.43 5.04 61.01
N ALA A 3 -21.18 4.94 60.56
CA ALA A 3 -20.00 4.19 61.05
C ALA A 3 -20.22 2.68 61.18
N THR A 4 -19.76 1.90 60.19
CA THR A 4 -19.05 0.63 60.41
C THR A 4 -18.28 0.21 59.16
N ALA A 5 -16.95 0.22 59.29
CA ALA A 5 -15.99 -0.39 58.40
C ALA A 5 -15.83 -1.87 58.76
N VAL A 6 -15.54 -2.72 57.77
CA VAL A 6 -14.94 -4.04 58.01
C VAL A 6 -13.69 -4.14 57.13
N THR A 7 -12.56 -4.22 57.83
CA THR A 7 -11.20 -4.43 57.37
C THR A 7 -10.72 -5.78 57.93
N LEU A 8 -9.62 -6.29 57.33
CA LEU A 8 -8.62 -7.28 57.82
C LEU A 8 -8.55 -8.59 56.99
N PRO A 9 -7.39 -9.30 56.97
CA PRO A 9 -6.01 -8.87 57.21
C PRO A 9 -4.96 -9.42 56.20
N SER A 10 -3.78 -8.85 56.34
CA SER A 10 -2.46 -9.16 55.77
C SER A 10 -1.72 -10.33 56.46
N SER A 11 -0.93 -11.08 55.69
CA SER A 11 0.28 -11.85 56.10
C SER A 11 1.04 -12.21 54.81
N GLY A 12 2.28 -11.80 54.48
CA GLY A 12 3.54 -11.83 55.24
C GLY A 12 3.96 -13.31 55.43
N VAL A 13 5.09 -13.89 55.01
CA VAL A 13 6.50 -13.52 54.63
C VAL A 13 7.13 -14.86 54.07
N PRO A 14 8.44 -15.13 53.89
CA PRO A 14 9.63 -14.35 53.48
C PRO A 14 10.50 -15.04 52.36
N PHE A 15 11.46 -14.27 51.83
CA PHE A 15 12.68 -14.73 51.13
C PHE A 15 13.64 -15.53 52.04
N PRO A 16 14.55 -16.35 51.49
CA PRO A 16 15.83 -16.61 52.14
C PRO A 16 17.03 -16.09 51.33
N THR A 17 17.91 -15.45 52.09
CA THR A 17 19.22 -14.87 51.78
C THR A 17 20.33 -15.92 51.71
N SER A 18 21.45 -15.49 51.12
CA SER A 18 22.75 -16.15 51.03
C SER A 18 23.28 -16.76 52.33
N THR A 19 23.95 -17.91 52.21
CA THR A 19 24.99 -18.32 53.17
C THR A 19 26.19 -18.90 52.42
N SER A 20 27.32 -18.22 52.63
CA SER A 20 28.68 -18.63 52.31
C SER A 20 29.11 -19.87 53.10
N ALA A 21 29.81 -20.81 52.47
CA ALA A 21 30.73 -21.71 53.14
C ALA A 21 31.82 -22.18 52.18
N ALA A 22 32.97 -21.49 52.24
CA ALA A 22 34.23 -21.97 51.71
C ALA A 22 34.73 -23.20 52.50
N ARG A 23 35.37 -24.17 51.84
CA ARG A 23 36.60 -24.83 52.33
C ARG A 23 37.22 -25.82 51.32
N ARG A 24 38.52 -25.57 51.08
CA ARG A 24 39.63 -26.51 50.82
C ARG A 24 39.82 -27.13 49.42
N CYS A 25 40.74 -26.50 48.68
CA CYS A 25 41.76 -27.15 47.87
C CYS A 25 42.58 -28.18 48.66
N LEU A 26 43.03 -29.27 48.02
CA LEU A 26 44.42 -29.78 48.05
C LEU A 26 44.69 -30.78 46.87
N LEU A 27 45.63 -30.40 45.97
CA LEU A 27 46.78 -31.15 45.39
C LEU A 27 46.55 -32.53 44.68
N LEU A 28 46.69 -32.62 43.32
CA LEU A 28 47.86 -33.06 42.47
C LEU A 28 47.82 -34.58 42.06
N PRO A 29 48.62 -35.11 41.10
CA PRO A 29 48.59 -34.94 39.62
C PRO A 29 48.68 -36.26 38.77
N SER A 30 48.54 -36.16 37.42
CA SER A 30 49.03 -36.96 36.22
C SER A 30 49.69 -38.37 36.37
N PRO A 31 49.82 -39.28 35.33
CA PRO A 31 50.00 -39.02 33.88
C PRO A 31 49.43 -40.08 32.87
N LEU A 32 49.68 -39.82 31.56
CA LEU A 32 49.41 -40.62 30.34
C LEU A 32 50.05 -42.03 30.32
N PRO A 33 49.66 -42.89 29.35
CA PRO A 33 50.67 -43.22 28.32
C PRO A 33 50.16 -43.33 26.86
N ARG A 34 51.15 -43.15 25.97
CA ARG A 34 51.15 -43.28 24.50
C ARG A 34 51.07 -44.74 24.05
N ARG A 35 50.42 -45.02 22.90
CA ARG A 35 51.06 -45.69 21.76
C ARG A 35 50.17 -45.74 20.51
N ALA A 36 50.84 -45.54 19.38
CA ALA A 36 50.29 -45.37 18.04
C ALA A 36 50.01 -46.69 17.33
N LEU A 37 49.08 -46.68 16.38
CA LEU A 37 49.24 -47.41 15.12
C LEU A 37 48.52 -46.69 13.98
N ARG A 38 49.30 -46.45 12.94
CA ARG A 38 48.98 -45.76 11.69
C ARG A 38 48.55 -46.84 10.69
N VAL A 39 47.37 -46.72 10.08
CA VAL A 39 47.05 -47.37 8.80
C VAL A 39 46.48 -46.31 7.87
N VAL A 40 47.09 -46.26 6.70
CA VAL A 40 46.81 -45.37 5.58
C VAL A 40 45.58 -45.91 4.85
N ALA A 41 44.57 -45.07 4.65
CA ALA A 41 43.61 -45.22 3.57
C ALA A 41 43.08 -43.83 3.19
N SER A 42 43.43 -43.43 1.99
CA SER A 42 42.93 -42.24 1.30
C SER A 42 41.43 -42.34 1.10
N ALA A 43 40.68 -41.40 1.66
CA ALA A 43 39.37 -41.03 1.17
C ALA A 43 39.20 -39.54 1.45
N ALA A 44 39.29 -38.75 0.39
CA ALA A 44 38.95 -37.34 0.41
C ALA A 44 37.47 -37.21 0.81
N ALA A 45 37.23 -36.86 2.08
CA ALA A 45 35.90 -36.54 2.57
C ALA A 45 35.61 -35.09 2.20
N GLU A 46 34.88 -34.95 1.09
CA GLU A 46 34.31 -33.71 0.60
C GLU A 46 33.40 -33.09 1.66
N ALA A 47 33.64 -31.81 1.98
CA ALA A 47 32.81 -31.05 2.92
C ALA A 47 31.37 -30.97 2.40
N PRO A 48 30.34 -30.99 3.29
CA PRO A 48 28.96 -30.89 2.85
C PRO A 48 28.74 -29.56 2.09
N PRO A 49 28.16 -29.58 0.88
CA PRO A 49 27.93 -28.36 0.12
C PRO A 49 26.95 -27.46 0.87
N LYS A 50 27.35 -26.21 1.09
CA LYS A 50 26.44 -25.15 1.55
C LYS A 50 25.23 -25.13 0.59
N PRO A 51 23.99 -25.09 1.09
CA PRO A 51 22.83 -24.99 0.22
C PRO A 51 22.96 -23.70 -0.60
N THR A 52 23.13 -23.86 -1.90
CA THR A 52 23.03 -22.80 -2.88
C THR A 52 21.60 -22.26 -2.84
N PRO A 53 21.39 -20.94 -2.79
CA PRO A 53 20.05 -20.39 -2.92
C PRO A 53 19.47 -20.79 -4.29
N PRO A 54 18.19 -21.19 -4.37
CA PRO A 54 17.56 -21.54 -5.63
C PRO A 54 17.60 -20.33 -6.60
N PRO A 55 17.64 -20.56 -7.92
CA PRO A 55 17.72 -19.50 -8.91
C PRO A 55 16.53 -18.55 -8.77
N THR A 56 16.82 -17.31 -8.37
CA THR A 56 15.83 -16.25 -8.21
C THR A 56 15.20 -15.95 -9.58
N SER A 57 13.95 -16.34 -9.72
CA SER A 57 13.08 -15.83 -10.79
C SER A 57 12.88 -14.32 -10.56
N PRO A 58 12.89 -13.45 -11.58
CA PRO A 58 12.88 -12.00 -11.42
C PRO A 58 11.47 -11.47 -11.11
N SER A 59 10.76 -12.08 -10.17
CA SER A 59 9.53 -11.53 -9.60
C SER A 59 9.91 -10.83 -8.30
N GLY A 60 10.28 -9.56 -8.44
CA GLY A 60 10.55 -8.62 -7.34
C GLY A 60 9.30 -8.26 -6.56
N ILE A 61 8.64 -9.27 -5.98
CA ILE A 61 7.56 -9.12 -5.01
C ILE A 61 8.21 -9.45 -3.68
N VAL A 62 8.40 -8.44 -2.83
CA VAL A 62 8.65 -8.71 -1.41
C VAL A 62 7.37 -9.37 -0.91
N LEU A 63 7.42 -10.70 -0.79
CA LEU A 63 6.36 -11.49 -0.22
C LEU A 63 6.05 -10.96 1.16
N VAL A 64 4.75 -10.80 1.41
CA VAL A 64 4.18 -10.51 2.71
C VAL A 64 4.53 -11.68 3.63
N ASP A 65 5.59 -11.56 4.42
CA ASP A 65 5.92 -12.58 5.40
C ASP A 65 4.77 -12.69 6.41
N PRO A 66 4.14 -13.86 6.58
CA PRO A 66 2.95 -14.01 7.42
C PRO A 66 3.20 -13.67 8.90
N ALA A 67 4.46 -13.73 9.36
CA ALA A 67 4.86 -13.34 10.71
C ALA A 67 4.83 -11.82 10.95
N GLU A 68 4.96 -10.99 9.91
CA GLU A 68 4.90 -9.52 10.03
C GLU A 68 3.47 -8.97 9.85
N ALA A 69 2.52 -9.82 9.43
CA ALA A 69 1.16 -9.44 9.10
C ALA A 69 0.32 -8.98 10.31
N GLN A 70 0.70 -9.37 11.53
CA GLN A 70 -0.06 -9.06 12.76
C GLN A 70 0.22 -7.65 13.33
N ARG A 71 1.11 -6.85 12.72
CA ARG A 71 1.33 -5.48 13.17
C ARG A 71 0.15 -4.59 12.74
N VAL A 72 -0.35 -3.78 13.69
CA VAL A 72 -1.48 -2.82 13.51
C VAL A 72 -1.32 -1.91 12.26
N HIS A 73 -0.09 -1.70 11.78
CA HIS A 73 0.22 -0.96 10.54
C HIS A 73 1.30 -1.65 9.69
N ARG A 74 0.99 -2.84 9.16
CA ARG A 74 1.90 -3.65 8.32
C ARG A 74 2.61 -2.84 7.24
N LEU A 75 1.87 -2.17 6.34
CA LEU A 75 2.46 -1.42 5.22
C LEU A 75 3.32 -0.23 5.66
N LYS A 76 2.97 0.44 6.76
CA LYS A 76 3.79 1.55 7.26
C LYS A 76 5.14 1.05 7.77
N ALA A 77 5.15 -0.05 8.53
CA ALA A 77 6.39 -0.65 9.01
C ALA A 77 7.26 -1.18 7.85
N VAL A 78 6.64 -1.81 6.85
CA VAL A 78 7.34 -2.26 5.63
C VAL A 78 7.95 -1.08 4.88
N TYR A 79 7.22 0.03 4.77
CA TYR A 79 7.73 1.25 4.15
C TYR A 79 9.00 1.76 4.85
N ASP A 80 8.93 1.94 6.17
CA ASP A 80 10.04 2.50 6.96
C ASP A 80 11.26 1.56 7.00
N GLN A 81 11.06 0.24 7.10
CA GLN A 81 12.14 -0.73 7.29
C GLN A 81 12.77 -1.25 5.99
N LYS A 82 11.94 -1.50 4.96
CA LYS A 82 12.37 -2.21 3.73
C LYS A 82 12.37 -1.27 2.52
N VAL A 83 11.35 -0.44 2.35
CA VAL A 83 11.19 0.37 1.12
C VAL A 83 12.14 1.57 1.09
N VAL A 84 12.27 2.31 2.20
CA VAL A 84 13.15 3.49 2.29
C VAL A 84 14.61 3.18 1.94
N PRO A 85 15.28 2.14 2.52
CA PRO A 85 16.67 1.86 2.17
C PRO A 85 16.83 1.46 0.70
N LEU A 86 15.95 0.60 0.17
CA LEU A 86 16.01 0.17 -1.23
C LEU A 86 15.89 1.32 -2.22
N ILE A 87 14.94 2.24 -2.01
CA ILE A 87 14.78 3.42 -2.87
C ILE A 87 15.99 4.36 -2.76
N THR A 88 16.57 4.49 -1.57
CA THR A 88 17.75 5.35 -1.36
C THR A 88 18.96 4.80 -2.10
N GLU A 89 19.14 3.47 -2.10
CA GLU A 89 20.22 2.79 -2.82
C GLU A 89 20.02 2.85 -4.34
N GLU A 90 18.80 2.63 -4.83
CA GLU A 90 18.51 2.63 -6.28
C GLU A 90 18.63 4.01 -6.94
N PHE A 91 18.17 5.06 -6.26
CA PHE A 91 18.15 6.43 -6.81
C PHE A 91 19.27 7.32 -6.29
N GLY A 92 20.07 6.86 -5.33
CA GLY A 92 21.24 7.58 -4.80
C GLY A 92 20.90 8.91 -4.12
N TYR A 93 19.77 8.99 -3.40
CA TYR A 93 19.37 10.23 -2.74
C TYR A 93 20.36 10.64 -1.65
N THR A 94 20.71 11.93 -1.64
CA THR A 94 21.62 12.50 -0.64
C THR A 94 20.94 12.79 0.70
N ASN A 95 19.62 12.95 0.70
CA ASN A 95 18.84 13.30 1.88
C ASN A 95 17.65 12.35 2.03
N VAL A 96 17.49 11.81 3.24
CA VAL A 96 16.41 10.90 3.63
C VAL A 96 15.02 11.51 3.39
N HIS A 97 14.89 12.84 3.45
CA HIS A 97 13.63 13.53 3.21
C HIS A 97 13.24 13.63 1.73
N GLN A 98 14.15 13.32 0.79
CA GLN A 98 13.85 13.28 -0.64
C GLN A 98 13.14 12.00 -1.07
N VAL A 99 13.17 10.96 -0.22
CA VAL A 99 12.53 9.68 -0.51
C VAL A 99 11.02 9.88 -0.72
N PRO A 100 10.46 9.41 -1.85
CA PRO A 100 9.05 9.58 -2.17
C PRO A 100 8.15 8.88 -1.13
N LYS A 101 7.06 9.55 -0.77
CA LYS A 101 6.07 9.14 0.23
C LYS A 101 4.67 9.18 -0.35
N LEU A 102 3.78 8.39 0.23
CA LEU A 102 2.35 8.52 -0.02
C LEU A 102 1.80 9.71 0.80
N GLU A 103 1.19 10.68 0.14
CA GLU A 103 0.63 11.86 0.82
C GLU A 103 -0.83 11.65 1.22
N LYS A 104 -1.63 11.16 0.28
CA LYS A 104 -3.06 10.89 0.46
C LYS A 104 -3.55 9.92 -0.60
N ILE A 105 -4.63 9.22 -0.28
CA ILE A 105 -5.42 8.48 -1.26
C ILE A 105 -6.80 9.12 -1.30
N VAL A 106 -7.23 9.52 -2.50
CA VAL A 106 -8.57 10.05 -2.72
C VAL A 106 -9.39 8.94 -3.39
N VAL A 107 -10.49 8.56 -2.76
CA VAL A 107 -11.46 7.63 -3.32
C VAL A 107 -12.67 8.45 -3.77
N ASN A 108 -13.03 8.32 -5.04
CA ASN A 108 -14.13 9.05 -5.65
C ASN A 108 -15.14 8.08 -6.25
N CYS A 109 -16.42 8.36 -6.10
CA CYS A 109 -17.50 7.63 -6.72
C CYS A 109 -18.43 8.61 -7.45
N GLY A 110 -18.55 8.43 -8.77
CA GLY A 110 -19.44 9.22 -9.61
C GLY A 110 -20.83 8.60 -9.69
N LEU A 111 -21.82 9.21 -9.04
CA LEU A 111 -23.22 8.75 -9.02
C LEU A 111 -24.08 9.61 -9.95
N GLY A 112 -23.68 9.69 -11.22
CA GLY A 112 -24.28 10.62 -12.19
C GLY A 112 -25.78 10.38 -12.48
N ALA A 113 -26.23 9.12 -12.40
CA ALA A 113 -27.63 8.77 -12.63
C ALA A 113 -28.52 8.96 -11.38
N GLU A 114 -27.92 9.09 -10.20
CA GLU A 114 -28.64 9.11 -8.92
C GLU A 114 -28.66 10.49 -8.26
N ALA A 115 -28.21 11.52 -8.97
CA ALA A 115 -28.22 12.91 -8.50
C ALA A 115 -29.62 13.43 -8.09
N GLY A 116 -30.70 12.76 -8.53
CA GLY A 116 -32.09 13.04 -8.11
C GLY A 116 -32.66 12.09 -7.05
N ASN A 117 -31.99 10.96 -6.77
CA ASN A 117 -32.48 9.90 -5.88
C ASN A 117 -31.68 9.89 -4.57
N ASN A 118 -32.20 10.54 -3.53
CA ASN A 118 -31.52 10.64 -2.23
C ASN A 118 -31.20 9.27 -1.59
N LYS A 119 -32.04 8.25 -1.81
CA LYS A 119 -31.87 6.91 -1.22
C LYS A 119 -30.62 6.18 -1.72
N GLY A 120 -30.35 6.24 -3.03
CA GLY A 120 -29.19 5.57 -3.62
C GLY A 120 -27.87 6.24 -3.22
N LEU A 121 -27.89 7.58 -3.09
CA LEU A 121 -26.77 8.34 -2.56
C LEU A 121 -26.43 7.95 -1.11
N GLU A 122 -27.44 7.80 -0.25
CA GLU A 122 -27.24 7.38 1.13
C GLU A 122 -26.74 5.93 1.24
N ALA A 123 -27.17 5.04 0.35
CA ALA A 123 -26.64 3.67 0.27
C ALA A 123 -25.15 3.68 -0.11
N ALA A 124 -24.78 4.35 -1.20
CA ALA A 124 -23.39 4.47 -1.63
C ALA A 124 -22.47 5.14 -0.60
N MET A 125 -23.02 6.07 0.20
CA MET A 125 -22.34 6.71 1.32
C MET A 125 -22.01 5.71 2.44
N LYS A 126 -22.94 4.81 2.77
CA LYS A 126 -22.72 3.74 3.75
C LYS A 126 -21.71 2.71 3.23
N ASP A 127 -21.80 2.33 1.96
CA ASP A 127 -20.87 1.39 1.34
C ASP A 127 -19.43 1.91 1.38
N LEU A 128 -19.21 3.16 0.98
CA LEU A 128 -17.89 3.80 1.07
C LEU A 128 -17.42 3.98 2.51
N ALA A 129 -18.32 4.25 3.45
CA ALA A 129 -17.98 4.33 4.87
C ALA A 129 -17.52 2.97 5.42
N ASN A 130 -18.18 1.89 5.02
CA ASN A 130 -17.81 0.52 5.41
C ASN A 130 -16.44 0.12 4.82
N ILE A 131 -16.20 0.44 3.54
CA ILE A 131 -14.91 0.18 2.90
C ILE A 131 -13.81 1.00 3.58
N THR A 132 -13.95 2.32 3.66
CA THR A 132 -12.85 3.20 4.05
C THR A 132 -12.70 3.36 5.57
N GLY A 133 -13.75 3.08 6.34
CA GLY A 133 -13.82 3.39 7.77
C GLY A 133 -14.00 4.89 8.06
N GLN A 134 -14.28 5.71 7.04
CA GLN A 134 -14.45 7.15 7.15
C GLN A 134 -15.73 7.61 6.46
N TRP A 135 -16.49 8.49 7.12
CA TRP A 135 -17.71 9.03 6.51
C TRP A 135 -17.38 9.93 5.31
N PRO A 136 -18.02 9.72 4.15
CA PRO A 136 -17.62 10.39 2.94
C PRO A 136 -18.32 11.74 2.74
N VAL A 137 -17.74 12.59 1.88
CA VAL A 137 -18.23 13.94 1.59
C VAL A 137 -19.02 13.97 0.29
N LYS A 138 -20.20 14.61 0.33
CA LYS A 138 -21.06 14.84 -0.85
C LYS A 138 -20.44 15.93 -1.75
N THR A 139 -20.17 15.61 -3.01
CA THR A 139 -19.62 16.57 -3.98
C THR A 139 -20.74 17.24 -4.77
N LYS A 140 -20.77 18.59 -4.72
CA LYS A 140 -21.77 19.41 -5.41
C LYS A 140 -21.24 19.92 -6.77
N ALA A 141 -22.15 20.08 -7.72
CA ALA A 141 -21.89 20.66 -9.02
C ALA A 141 -21.48 22.14 -8.90
N LYS A 142 -20.34 22.51 -9.51
CA LYS A 142 -19.89 23.91 -9.59
C LYS A 142 -20.46 24.68 -10.79
N LYS A 143 -20.86 23.97 -11.85
CA LYS A 143 -21.35 24.56 -13.10
C LYS A 143 -22.63 23.88 -13.51
N SER A 144 -23.55 24.66 -14.08
CA SER A 144 -24.76 24.15 -14.73
C SER A 144 -24.42 23.62 -16.12
N VAL A 145 -24.82 22.38 -16.42
CA VAL A 145 -24.62 21.76 -17.74
C VAL A 145 -25.92 21.09 -18.17
N ALA A 146 -26.57 21.67 -19.19
CA ALA A 146 -27.88 21.23 -19.67
C ALA A 146 -27.86 19.80 -20.23
N SER A 147 -26.78 19.38 -20.91
CA SER A 147 -26.65 18.04 -21.50
C SER A 147 -26.77 16.91 -20.48
N PHE A 148 -26.28 17.13 -19.26
CA PHE A 148 -26.37 16.18 -18.16
C PHE A 148 -27.55 16.44 -17.22
N LYS A 149 -28.39 17.44 -17.52
CA LYS A 149 -29.53 17.89 -16.68
C LYS A 149 -29.11 18.31 -15.26
N ILE A 150 -27.89 18.81 -15.10
CA ILE A 150 -27.32 19.21 -13.81
C ILE A 150 -27.41 20.73 -13.64
N ARG A 151 -27.90 21.17 -12.48
CA ARG A 151 -27.87 22.57 -12.03
C ARG A 151 -26.79 22.76 -10.96
N GLU A 152 -26.34 23.99 -10.78
CA GLU A 152 -25.38 24.34 -9.74
C GLU A 152 -25.92 23.98 -8.35
N GLY A 153 -25.06 23.43 -7.49
CA GLY A 153 -25.45 22.98 -6.16
C GLY A 153 -26.05 21.58 -6.07
N ASN A 154 -26.41 20.95 -7.20
CA ASN A 154 -26.85 19.54 -7.21
C ASN A 154 -25.72 18.62 -6.73
N THR A 155 -26.06 17.59 -5.95
CA THR A 155 -25.08 16.58 -5.54
C THR A 155 -24.88 15.57 -6.67
N ILE A 156 -23.63 15.38 -7.11
CA ILE A 156 -23.30 14.49 -8.24
C ILE A 156 -22.63 13.20 -7.75
N GLY A 157 -21.81 13.30 -6.72
CA GLY A 157 -20.98 12.17 -6.30
C GLY A 157 -20.57 12.25 -4.85
N ILE A 158 -19.68 11.33 -4.51
CA ILE A 158 -19.19 11.11 -3.17
C ILE A 158 -17.67 10.96 -3.24
N ALA A 159 -16.96 11.63 -2.34
CA ALA A 159 -15.51 11.55 -2.27
C ALA A 159 -15.01 11.39 -0.81
N VAL A 160 -13.92 10.66 -0.66
CA VAL A 160 -13.19 10.48 0.62
C VAL A 160 -11.73 10.78 0.39
N THR A 161 -11.11 11.48 1.32
CA THR A 161 -9.65 11.66 1.34
C THR A 161 -9.08 10.95 2.56
N LEU A 162 -8.29 9.92 2.32
CA LEU A 162 -7.62 9.11 3.32
C LEU A 162 -6.19 9.63 3.52
N ARG A 163 -5.79 9.79 4.78
CA ARG A 163 -4.44 10.23 5.17
C ARG A 163 -3.93 9.40 6.34
N GLY A 164 -2.61 9.44 6.56
CA GLY A 164 -1.98 8.80 7.71
C GLY A 164 -2.22 7.29 7.73
N ARG A 165 -2.67 6.77 8.88
CA ARG A 165 -2.82 5.31 9.11
C ARG A 165 -3.92 4.68 8.26
N ILE A 166 -5.06 5.37 8.10
CA ILE A 166 -6.22 4.85 7.37
C ILE A 166 -5.87 4.64 5.89
N MET A 167 -5.04 5.53 5.32
CA MET A 167 -4.54 5.42 3.96
C MET A 167 -3.77 4.11 3.72
N TYR A 168 -2.80 3.79 4.59
CA TYR A 168 -2.04 2.55 4.48
C TYR A 168 -2.93 1.31 4.67
N ASN A 169 -3.88 1.35 5.62
CA ASN A 169 -4.81 0.24 5.82
C ASN A 169 -5.76 0.02 4.63
N PHE A 170 -6.19 1.09 3.98
CA PHE A 170 -6.99 1.00 2.75
C PHE A 170 -6.16 0.45 1.58
N LEU A 171 -4.92 0.93 1.41
CA LEU A 171 -4.03 0.43 0.36
C LEU A 171 -3.71 -1.07 0.54
N ASP A 172 -3.51 -1.51 1.77
CA ASP A 172 -3.29 -2.92 2.11
C ASP A 172 -4.47 -3.80 1.70
N ARG A 173 -5.69 -3.38 2.06
CA ARG A 173 -6.93 -4.05 1.67
C ARG A 173 -7.14 -4.02 0.15
N LEU A 174 -6.80 -2.92 -0.51
CA LEU A 174 -6.92 -2.81 -1.96
C LEU A 174 -6.01 -3.83 -2.65
N ILE A 175 -4.72 -3.88 -2.28
CA ILE A 175 -3.72 -4.72 -2.95
C ILE A 175 -3.97 -6.21 -2.65
N ASN A 176 -4.10 -6.56 -1.36
CA ASN A 176 -4.12 -7.96 -0.95
C ASN A 176 -5.50 -8.62 -1.05
N LEU A 177 -6.57 -7.83 -1.00
CA LEU A 177 -7.94 -8.36 -0.94
C LEU A 177 -8.77 -7.96 -2.16
N GLY A 178 -8.75 -6.67 -2.52
CA GLY A 178 -9.60 -6.12 -3.58
C GLY A 178 -9.16 -6.54 -4.99
N LEU A 179 -7.91 -6.27 -5.36
CA LEU A 179 -7.38 -6.58 -6.69
C LEU A 179 -7.51 -8.07 -7.07
N PRO A 180 -7.05 -9.04 -6.26
CA PRO A 180 -7.13 -10.46 -6.63
C PRO A 180 -8.57 -10.98 -6.71
N ARG A 181 -9.52 -10.34 -6.03
CA ARG A 181 -10.95 -10.70 -6.10
C ARG A 181 -11.67 -10.12 -7.32
N THR A 182 -11.00 -9.25 -8.09
CA THR A 182 -11.58 -8.69 -9.32
C THR A 182 -11.68 -9.79 -10.38
N MET A 183 -12.85 -9.91 -11.04
CA MET A 183 -13.20 -11.05 -11.90
C MET A 183 -12.21 -11.32 -13.04
N ASP A 184 -11.63 -10.27 -13.64
CA ASP A 184 -10.69 -10.37 -14.77
C ASP A 184 -9.37 -9.68 -14.43
N PHE A 185 -8.69 -10.11 -13.37
CA PHE A 185 -7.46 -9.46 -12.90
C PHE A 185 -6.22 -9.93 -13.68
N LEU A 186 -5.72 -9.08 -14.59
CA LEU A 186 -4.48 -9.30 -15.37
C LEU A 186 -3.27 -8.49 -14.85
N GLY A 187 -3.41 -7.85 -13.69
CA GLY A 187 -2.49 -6.81 -13.22
C GLY A 187 -3.00 -5.41 -13.52
N VAL A 188 -2.53 -4.43 -12.76
CA VAL A 188 -2.84 -3.01 -12.98
C VAL A 188 -1.92 -2.42 -14.03
N ASN A 189 -2.43 -1.46 -14.80
CA ASN A 189 -1.68 -0.85 -15.88
C ASN A 189 -0.56 0.06 -15.32
N PRO A 190 0.72 -0.15 -15.69
CA PRO A 190 1.82 0.74 -15.31
C PRO A 190 1.79 2.09 -16.02
N ASN A 191 0.96 2.30 -17.04
CA ASN A 191 0.89 3.56 -17.79
C ASN A 191 -0.15 4.55 -17.25
N SER A 192 -0.82 4.25 -16.13
CA SER A 192 -1.86 5.11 -15.55
C SER A 192 -1.31 6.24 -14.66
N PHE A 193 -0.03 6.59 -14.80
CA PHE A 193 0.57 7.74 -14.14
C PHE A 193 0.30 9.04 -14.91
N ASP A 194 0.33 10.15 -14.18
CA ASP A 194 0.00 11.48 -14.69
C ASP A 194 1.21 12.31 -15.16
N GLY A 195 2.42 11.75 -15.14
CA GLY A 195 3.67 12.44 -15.46
C GLY A 195 4.35 13.10 -14.26
N HIS A 196 3.66 13.19 -13.11
CA HIS A 196 4.15 13.81 -11.88
C HIS A 196 4.12 12.81 -10.72
N GLY A 197 4.18 11.51 -10.98
CA GLY A 197 4.24 10.48 -9.95
C GLY A 197 2.93 10.19 -9.22
N ASN A 198 1.78 10.69 -9.69
CA ASN A 198 0.48 10.29 -9.14
C ASN A 198 -0.12 9.15 -9.95
N TYR A 199 -0.75 8.21 -9.26
CA TYR A 199 -1.34 7.03 -9.88
C TYR A 199 -2.86 7.04 -9.73
N SER A 200 -3.57 6.73 -10.80
CA SER A 200 -5.03 6.60 -10.78
C SER A 200 -5.47 5.21 -11.24
N LEU A 201 -6.35 4.59 -10.46
CA LEU A 201 -6.93 3.28 -10.72
C LEU A 201 -8.46 3.39 -10.73
N GLY A 202 -9.09 2.88 -11.79
CA GLY A 202 -10.55 2.73 -11.84
C GLY A 202 -10.96 1.30 -11.47
N LEU A 203 -11.84 1.16 -10.49
CA LEU A 203 -12.50 -0.09 -10.13
C LEU A 203 -13.93 -0.05 -10.65
N ARG A 204 -14.29 -1.05 -11.47
CA ARG A 204 -15.61 -1.11 -12.10
C ARG A 204 -16.71 -1.42 -11.09
N ASP A 205 -16.42 -2.29 -10.12
CA ASP A 205 -17.37 -2.79 -9.14
C ASP A 205 -16.82 -2.63 -7.72
N GLN A 206 -17.63 -2.11 -6.80
CA GLN A 206 -17.31 -2.03 -5.36
C GLN A 206 -17.35 -3.39 -4.64
N GLY A 207 -17.97 -4.43 -5.24
CA GLY A 207 -18.08 -5.78 -4.68
C GLY A 207 -16.74 -6.55 -4.56
N VAL A 208 -15.62 -5.91 -4.89
CA VAL A 208 -14.26 -6.41 -4.62
C VAL A 208 -13.95 -6.42 -3.12
N PHE A 209 -14.65 -5.60 -2.33
CA PHE A 209 -14.50 -5.54 -0.88
C PHE A 209 -15.48 -6.50 -0.19
N PRO A 210 -15.02 -7.44 0.66
CA PRO A 210 -15.90 -8.35 1.40
C PRO A 210 -16.80 -7.63 2.42
N GLU A 211 -16.47 -6.40 2.81
CA GLU A 211 -17.25 -5.60 3.75
C GLU A 211 -18.62 -5.19 3.18
N ILE A 212 -18.80 -5.22 1.86
CA ILE A 212 -20.08 -4.92 1.22
C ILE A 212 -20.88 -6.23 1.04
N PRO A 213 -22.11 -6.31 1.60
CA PRO A 213 -22.96 -7.46 1.35
C PRO A 213 -23.36 -7.51 -0.13
N TYR A 214 -23.27 -8.70 -0.73
CA TYR A 214 -23.64 -8.90 -2.12
C TYR A 214 -25.17 -8.94 -2.25
N GLU A 215 -25.78 -7.84 -2.71
CA GLU A 215 -27.19 -7.81 -3.06
C GLU A 215 -27.37 -8.18 -4.55
N VAL A 216 -28.09 -9.29 -4.80
CA VAL A 216 -28.26 -9.90 -6.13
C VAL A 216 -28.98 -9.00 -7.15
N GLY A 217 -29.64 -7.92 -6.70
CA GLY A 217 -30.34 -6.93 -7.55
C GLY A 217 -29.86 -5.49 -7.40
N GLY A 218 -28.79 -5.24 -6.63
CA GLY A 218 -28.27 -3.89 -6.41
C GLY A 218 -27.53 -3.34 -7.63
N LYS A 219 -27.66 -2.03 -7.89
CA LYS A 219 -26.82 -1.38 -8.91
C LYS A 219 -25.37 -1.37 -8.44
N LYS A 220 -24.47 -1.89 -9.26
CA LYS A 220 -23.04 -1.85 -8.98
C LYS A 220 -22.52 -0.45 -9.24
N ASN A 221 -21.91 0.15 -8.22
CA ASN A 221 -21.25 1.44 -8.33
C ASN A 221 -19.75 1.21 -8.56
N GLY A 222 -19.18 1.93 -9.52
CA GLY A 222 -17.73 2.00 -9.70
C GLY A 222 -17.09 2.95 -8.69
N MET A 223 -15.77 2.85 -8.52
CA MET A 223 -14.99 3.86 -7.80
C MET A 223 -13.67 4.14 -8.51
N ASP A 224 -13.20 5.37 -8.39
CA ASP A 224 -11.86 5.77 -8.80
C ASP A 224 -11.00 5.95 -7.54
N VAL A 225 -9.81 5.38 -7.55
CA VAL A 225 -8.81 5.51 -6.49
C VAL A 225 -7.62 6.27 -7.05
N CYS A 226 -7.37 7.46 -6.51
CA CYS A 226 -6.24 8.30 -6.87
C CYS A 226 -5.22 8.27 -5.72
N ILE A 227 -4.06 7.67 -5.98
CA ILE A 227 -2.93 7.60 -5.06
C ILE A 227 -2.01 8.78 -5.38
N VAL A 228 -1.91 9.71 -4.42
CA VAL A 228 -1.06 10.90 -4.53
C VAL A 228 0.24 10.63 -3.79
N THR A 229 1.35 10.83 -4.49
CA THR A 229 2.69 10.65 -3.95
C THR A 229 3.48 11.94 -4.03
N SER A 230 4.55 12.04 -3.25
CA SER A 230 5.49 13.17 -3.29
C SER A 230 6.58 13.00 -4.37
N ALA A 231 6.53 11.93 -5.16
CA ALA A 231 7.49 11.68 -6.23
C ALA A 231 7.39 12.76 -7.31
N LYS A 232 8.51 13.07 -7.97
CA LYS A 232 8.51 14.05 -9.08
C LYS A 232 8.41 13.37 -10.43
N THR A 233 8.83 12.12 -10.51
CA THR A 233 8.86 11.34 -11.75
C THR A 233 8.05 10.06 -11.60
N ASP A 234 7.49 9.60 -12.71
CA ASP A 234 6.69 8.38 -12.73
C ASP A 234 7.52 7.13 -12.41
N ASN A 235 8.82 7.13 -12.73
CA ASN A 235 9.71 6.00 -12.45
C ASN A 235 9.88 5.76 -10.94
N GLU A 236 10.07 6.84 -10.17
CA GLU A 236 10.15 6.78 -8.70
C GLU A 236 8.83 6.27 -8.10
N ALA A 237 7.70 6.78 -8.60
CA ALA A 237 6.37 6.41 -8.12
C ALA A 237 6.02 4.95 -8.46
N LEU A 238 6.30 4.52 -9.70
CA LEU A 238 6.15 3.14 -10.13
C LEU A 238 6.95 2.22 -9.22
N ARG A 239 8.23 2.55 -8.99
CA ARG A 239 9.10 1.71 -8.15
C ARG A 239 8.60 1.62 -6.72
N LEU A 240 8.19 2.75 -6.14
CA LEU A 240 7.58 2.79 -4.80
C LEU A 240 6.35 1.90 -4.71
N LEU A 241 5.44 1.97 -5.68
CA LEU A 241 4.20 1.18 -5.66
C LEU A 241 4.48 -0.31 -5.88
N THR A 242 5.44 -0.66 -6.73
CA THR A 242 5.89 -2.05 -6.91
C THR A 242 6.47 -2.62 -5.63
N LEU A 243 7.31 -1.86 -4.91
CA LEU A 243 7.89 -2.28 -3.64
C LEU A 243 6.84 -2.42 -2.52
N LEU A 244 5.76 -1.63 -2.59
CA LEU A 244 4.59 -1.78 -1.71
C LEU A 244 3.70 -2.99 -2.06
N GLY A 245 4.04 -3.73 -3.12
CA GLY A 245 3.36 -4.95 -3.53
C GLY A 245 2.26 -4.75 -4.57
N MET A 246 2.22 -3.61 -5.27
CA MET A 246 1.20 -3.38 -6.29
C MET A 246 1.45 -4.28 -7.52
N PRO A 247 0.48 -5.14 -7.92
CA PRO A 247 0.65 -6.08 -9.02
C PRO A 247 0.51 -5.38 -10.39
N PHE A 248 1.61 -4.87 -10.93
CA PHE A 248 1.64 -4.33 -12.29
C PHE A 248 1.67 -5.45 -13.34
N SER A 249 0.96 -5.26 -14.46
CA SER A 249 1.00 -6.20 -15.58
C SER A 249 2.38 -6.17 -16.28
N GLU A 250 3.09 -7.30 -16.32
CA GLU A 250 4.41 -7.43 -16.95
C GLU A 250 4.39 -7.29 -18.49
N ASN A 251 3.22 -7.42 -19.10
CA ASN A 251 3.05 -7.47 -20.56
C ASN A 251 3.16 -6.10 -21.28
N ILE A 252 3.69 -5.07 -20.61
CA ILE A 252 3.95 -3.78 -21.24
C ILE A 252 5.45 -3.49 -21.17
N LYS A 253 6.20 -4.17 -22.04
CA LYS A 253 7.56 -3.74 -22.37
C LYS A 253 7.49 -2.41 -23.13
N SER A 254 8.20 -1.43 -22.60
CA SER A 254 8.75 -0.26 -23.31
C SER A 254 7.78 0.62 -24.10
N ASP A 255 6.89 1.33 -23.40
CA ASP A 255 6.32 2.58 -23.92
C ASP A 255 6.14 3.61 -22.80
N VAL A 256 7.17 3.78 -21.95
CA VAL A 256 7.40 5.09 -21.31
C VAL A 256 8.09 5.99 -22.34
N VAL A 257 7.51 6.07 -23.55
CA VAL A 257 7.78 7.18 -24.45
C VAL A 257 7.03 8.33 -23.82
N ILE A 258 7.78 9.31 -23.30
CA ILE A 258 7.29 10.66 -23.04
C ILE A 258 6.42 11.02 -24.23
N ARG A 259 5.10 10.96 -24.07
CA ARG A 259 4.17 11.40 -25.10
C ARG A 259 4.38 12.90 -25.18
N LYS A 260 5.32 13.34 -26.02
CA LYS A 260 5.34 14.69 -26.58
C LYS A 260 3.96 14.84 -27.21
N LYS A 261 3.03 15.42 -26.46
CA LYS A 261 1.71 15.78 -26.93
C LYS A 261 1.98 16.66 -28.15
N ARG A 262 1.92 16.09 -29.35
CA ARG A 262 2.04 16.85 -30.59
C ARG A 262 0.89 17.83 -30.51
N LEU A 263 1.20 19.08 -30.19
CA LEU A 263 0.28 20.20 -30.31
C LEU A 263 -0.29 20.09 -31.73
N LYS A 264 -1.55 19.66 -31.84
CA LYS A 264 -2.28 19.82 -33.10
C LYS A 264 -2.24 21.32 -33.36
N ARG A 265 -1.53 21.72 -34.41
CA ARG A 265 -1.61 23.09 -34.92
C ARG A 265 -3.09 23.32 -35.20
N HIS A 266 -3.73 24.17 -34.39
CA HIS A 266 -5.08 24.60 -34.67
C HIS A 266 -5.03 25.33 -36.02
N HIS A 267 -5.75 24.80 -37.00
CA HIS A 267 -6.01 25.45 -38.29
C HIS A 267 -7.04 26.58 -38.08
N PHE A 268 -6.74 27.50 -37.17
CA PHE A 268 -7.59 28.61 -36.84
C PHE A 268 -6.69 29.83 -36.65
N LEU A 269 -6.45 30.53 -37.77
CA LEU A 269 -6.53 32.00 -37.91
C LEU A 269 -5.87 32.44 -39.23
N SER A 270 -6.70 32.72 -40.23
CA SER A 270 -6.68 33.99 -40.96
C SER A 270 -7.68 33.94 -42.13
N LYS A 271 -8.99 33.97 -41.83
CA LYS A 271 -9.91 34.60 -42.79
C LYS A 271 -9.61 36.10 -42.72
N GLY A 272 -8.68 36.53 -43.56
CA GLY A 272 -8.33 37.92 -43.76
C GLY A 272 -9.59 38.73 -44.08
N LYS A 273 -9.76 39.82 -43.33
CA LYS A 273 -10.63 40.93 -43.72
C LYS A 273 -10.17 41.45 -45.08
N GLY A 274 -10.90 41.11 -46.14
CA GLY A 274 -10.84 41.76 -47.45
C GLY A 274 -12.13 42.50 -47.71
N LYS A 275 -12.43 43.55 -46.94
CA LYS A 275 -13.42 44.57 -47.29
C LYS A 275 -12.63 45.70 -47.95
N GLY A 276 -12.54 45.68 -49.28
CA GLY A 276 -11.84 46.67 -50.10
C GLY A 276 -12.62 46.84 -51.40
N GLY A 277 -13.05 48.07 -51.70
CA GLY A 277 -14.11 48.37 -52.67
C GLY A 277 -13.70 48.43 -54.15
N ARG A 278 -14.73 48.75 -54.97
CA ARG A 278 -14.74 49.22 -56.39
C ARG A 278 -14.24 48.19 -57.42
N LYS A 279 -14.88 47.95 -58.56
CA LYS A 279 -15.88 48.69 -59.37
C LYS A 279 -17.00 47.75 -59.79
#